data_AF-A0A7S1DG55-F1
#
_entry.id   AF-A0A7S1DG55-F1
#
_cell.length_a   1.000
_cell.length_b   1.000
_cell.length_c   1.000
_cell.angle_alpha   90.00
_cell.angle_beta   90.00
_cell.angle_gamma   90.00
#
_symmetry.space_group_name_H-M   'P 1'
#
loop_
_entity.id
_entity.type
_entity.pdbx_description
1 polymer ?
#
loop_
_entity_poly.entity_id
_entity_poly.type
_entity_poly.pdbx_seq_one_letter_code
_entity_poly.pdbx_strand_id
1 'polypeptide(L)'
;GAPRWAVGAGGGGLAEGPPARRAGLRTMQASKASEPIAMLRSILLACTLIGGAFAAQAQVSVKVDDPWVRATVAPQKATGAFMQLTASKAVKVVAASSPVAAMVEIHEMKMEDGVMKMRAVDALALPAGQPV
;
A
#
# COMPACT_ATOMS: atom_id res chain seq x y z
N GLY A 1 2.08 -53.98 37.43
CA GLY A 1 2.30 -55.44 37.54
C GLY A 1 2.35 -56.04 36.15
N ALA A 2 3.13 -57.11 35.96
CA ALA A 2 3.46 -57.70 34.65
C ALA A 2 2.28 -58.45 33.96
N PRO A 3 2.39 -58.81 32.66
CA PRO A 3 1.28 -59.28 31.83
C PRO A 3 1.11 -60.82 31.75
N ARG A 4 0.02 -61.26 31.10
CA ARG A 4 -0.36 -62.65 30.72
C ARG A 4 -1.56 -62.48 29.75
N TRP A 5 -1.79 -63.14 28.61
CA TRP A 5 -1.32 -64.37 27.91
C TRP A 5 -1.71 -64.27 26.40
N ALA A 6 -1.49 -65.23 25.47
CA ALA A 6 -0.31 -66.06 25.11
C ALA A 6 -0.63 -66.91 23.84
N VAL A 7 0.37 -67.21 22.97
CA VAL A 7 0.36 -68.26 21.88
C VAL A 7 -0.55 -67.97 20.66
N GLY A 8 -0.28 -68.31 19.38
CA GLY A 8 0.78 -69.04 18.62
C GLY A 8 0.35 -69.10 17.12
N ALA A 9 0.95 -69.80 16.14
CA ALA A 9 2.17 -70.61 16.01
C ALA A 9 2.49 -70.91 14.51
N GLY A 10 3.77 -71.17 14.14
CA GLY A 10 4.22 -71.83 12.89
C GLY A 10 4.18 -71.02 11.57
N GLY A 11 5.06 -71.24 10.56
CA GLY A 11 6.26 -72.09 10.45
C GLY A 11 6.79 -72.19 8.99
N GLY A 12 8.11 -72.40 8.77
CA GLY A 12 8.78 -72.49 7.44
C GLY A 12 9.17 -71.11 6.85
N GLY A 13 10.33 -70.85 6.22
CA GLY A 13 11.22 -71.68 5.39
C GLY A 13 10.83 -71.50 3.91
N LEU A 14 11.66 -71.12 2.92
CA LEU A 14 13.13 -71.10 2.77
C LEU A 14 13.58 -70.00 1.74
N ALA A 15 14.83 -69.53 1.88
CA ALA A 15 15.88 -69.27 0.86
C ALA A 15 15.65 -68.58 -0.52
N GLU A 16 16.61 -67.70 -0.89
CA GLU A 16 17.02 -67.21 -2.24
C GLU A 16 15.98 -66.43 -3.11
N GLY A 17 16.30 -65.39 -3.90
CA GLY A 17 17.53 -64.62 -4.17
C GLY A 17 17.22 -63.39 -5.09
N PRO A 18 18.11 -62.39 -5.28
CA PRO A 18 17.81 -61.15 -6.01
C PRO A 18 18.55 -61.01 -7.38
N PRO A 19 18.34 -59.94 -8.17
CA PRO A 19 17.06 -59.40 -8.67
C PRO A 19 17.06 -59.22 -10.22
N ALA A 20 15.90 -59.14 -10.87
CA ALA A 20 15.82 -58.86 -12.32
C ALA A 20 14.81 -57.74 -12.66
N ARG A 21 15.30 -56.69 -13.36
CA ARG A 21 14.48 -55.55 -13.83
C ARG A 21 13.42 -55.99 -14.84
N ARG A 22 12.22 -55.43 -14.75
CA ARG A 22 11.34 -55.19 -15.92
C ARG A 22 10.76 -53.78 -15.86
N ALA A 23 10.74 -53.12 -17.03
CA ALA A 23 10.29 -51.74 -17.17
C ALA A 23 8.77 -51.64 -17.08
N GLY A 24 8.27 -50.74 -16.23
CA GLY A 24 6.85 -50.38 -16.18
C GLY A 24 6.55 -49.26 -17.18
N LEU A 25 5.63 -49.52 -18.11
CA LEU A 25 5.09 -48.49 -19.02
C LEU A 25 4.38 -47.40 -18.21
N ARG A 26 4.67 -46.13 -18.54
CA ARG A 26 3.88 -44.99 -18.06
C ARG A 26 2.53 -44.96 -18.75
N THR A 27 1.45 -45.31 -18.06
CA THR A 27 0.09 -44.92 -18.48
C THR A 27 -0.10 -43.43 -18.24
N MET A 28 -0.22 -42.66 -19.32
CA MET A 28 -0.56 -41.23 -19.27
C MET A 28 -1.94 -41.05 -18.60
N GLN A 29 -1.98 -40.30 -17.51
CA GLN A 29 -3.21 -40.03 -16.75
C GLN A 29 -3.89 -38.77 -17.32
N ALA A 30 -5.04 -38.94 -17.97
CA ALA A 30 -5.79 -37.84 -18.58
C ALA A 30 -6.39 -36.91 -17.51
N SER A 31 -6.18 -35.60 -17.64
CA SER A 31 -6.72 -34.58 -16.73
C SER A 31 -8.23 -34.41 -16.94
N LYS A 32 -8.98 -34.39 -15.83
CA LYS A 32 -10.46 -34.38 -15.86
C LYS A 32 -10.99 -32.96 -16.01
N ALA A 33 -11.69 -32.69 -17.11
CA ALA A 33 -12.14 -31.36 -17.51
C ALA A 33 -13.36 -30.84 -16.72
N SER A 34 -13.21 -30.65 -15.40
CA SER A 34 -14.30 -30.19 -14.51
C SER A 34 -13.97 -28.98 -13.62
N GLU A 35 -12.79 -28.35 -13.78
CA GLU A 35 -12.35 -27.23 -12.92
C GLU A 35 -12.64 -25.77 -13.38
N PRO A 36 -13.25 -25.44 -14.55
CA PRO A 36 -13.31 -24.04 -15.01
C PRO A 36 -14.21 -23.16 -14.14
N ILE A 37 -15.31 -23.71 -13.61
CA ILE A 37 -16.29 -22.96 -12.79
C ILE A 37 -15.73 -22.68 -11.39
N ALA A 38 -14.90 -23.59 -10.86
CA ALA A 38 -14.24 -23.40 -9.57
C ALA A 38 -13.16 -22.32 -9.65
N MET A 39 -12.29 -22.35 -10.68
CA MET A 39 -11.31 -21.29 -10.92
C MET A 39 -11.97 -19.92 -11.10
N LEU A 40 -13.04 -19.84 -11.90
CA LEU A 40 -13.73 -18.56 -12.15
C LEU A 40 -14.29 -17.94 -10.86
N ARG A 41 -14.83 -18.75 -9.94
CA ARG A 41 -15.31 -18.28 -8.62
C ARG A 41 -14.16 -17.78 -7.73
N SER A 42 -13.04 -18.50 -7.69
CA SER A 42 -11.85 -18.08 -6.94
C SER A 42 -11.25 -16.77 -7.48
N ILE A 43 -11.22 -16.60 -8.81
CA ILE A 43 -10.76 -15.38 -9.47
C ILE A 43 -11.69 -14.21 -9.14
N LEU A 44 -13.02 -14.40 -9.23
CA LEU A 44 -13.99 -13.35 -8.87
C LEU A 44 -13.86 -12.92 -7.40
N LEU A 45 -13.67 -13.87 -6.47
CA LEU A 45 -13.50 -13.57 -5.05
C LEU A 45 -12.16 -12.86 -4.76
N ALA A 46 -11.09 -13.21 -5.46
CA ALA A 46 -9.81 -12.52 -5.37
C ALA A 46 -9.91 -11.07 -5.89
N CYS A 47 -10.59 -10.85 -7.02
CA CYS A 47 -10.81 -9.52 -7.57
C CYS A 47 -11.62 -8.61 -6.63
N THR A 48 -12.64 -9.11 -5.93
CA THR A 48 -13.41 -8.29 -4.97
C THR A 48 -12.60 -7.91 -3.73
N LEU A 49 -11.72 -8.81 -3.24
CA LEU A 49 -10.80 -8.51 -2.14
C LEU A 49 -9.75 -7.44 -2.51
N ILE A 50 -9.24 -7.47 -3.75
CA ILE A 50 -8.27 -6.48 -4.24
C ILE A 50 -8.93 -5.12 -4.50
N GLY A 51 -10.16 -5.10 -5.06
CA GLY A 51 -10.89 -3.88 -5.36
C GLY A 51 -11.29 -3.06 -4.12
N GLY A 52 -11.59 -3.72 -2.99
CA GLY A 52 -12.04 -3.04 -1.77
C GLY A 52 -10.97 -2.15 -1.10
N ALA A 53 -9.69 -2.41 -1.33
CA ALA A 53 -8.59 -1.70 -0.65
C ALA A 53 -8.43 -0.23 -1.09
N PHE A 54 -8.92 0.15 -2.27
CA PHE A 54 -8.77 1.51 -2.80
C PHE A 54 -9.81 2.52 -2.29
N ALA A 55 -10.90 2.09 -1.66
CA ALA A 55 -11.99 2.97 -1.25
C ALA A 55 -11.71 3.79 0.02
N ALA A 56 -10.70 3.40 0.82
CA ALA A 56 -10.36 4.05 2.09
C ALA A 56 -9.40 5.24 1.93
N GLN A 57 -9.60 6.07 0.89
CA GLN A 57 -8.92 7.36 0.79
C GLN A 57 -9.46 8.28 1.90
N ALA A 58 -8.69 8.43 2.97
CA ALA A 58 -9.02 9.33 4.07
C ALA A 58 -8.92 10.79 3.58
N GLN A 59 -10.02 11.30 3.01
CA GLN A 59 -10.12 12.69 2.57
C GLN A 59 -10.00 13.62 3.78
N VAL A 60 -8.80 14.18 3.98
CA VAL A 60 -8.61 15.27 4.94
C VAL A 60 -9.18 16.52 4.30
N SER A 61 -10.26 17.03 4.88
CA SER A 61 -10.80 18.32 4.49
C SER A 61 -9.85 19.43 4.94
N VAL A 62 -9.35 20.20 3.97
CA VAL A 62 -8.59 21.44 4.20
C VAL A 62 -9.44 22.57 3.67
N LYS A 63 -9.86 23.45 4.58
CA LYS A 63 -10.58 24.69 4.27
C LYS A 63 -9.56 25.75 3.87
N VAL A 64 -9.86 26.47 2.79
CA VAL A 64 -9.07 27.61 2.30
C VAL A 64 -9.95 28.84 2.43
N ASP A 65 -9.51 29.81 3.22
CA ASP A 65 -10.21 31.07 3.46
C ASP A 65 -9.42 32.25 2.90
N ASP A 66 -10.15 33.27 2.43
CA ASP A 66 -9.66 34.53 1.85
C ASP A 66 -8.44 34.41 0.89
N PRO A 67 -8.49 33.55 -0.14
CA PRO A 67 -7.40 33.41 -1.09
C PRO A 67 -7.27 34.65 -2.00
N TRP A 68 -6.11 35.31 -1.98
CA TRP A 68 -5.77 36.43 -2.85
C TRP A 68 -4.34 36.35 -3.36
N VAL A 69 -4.04 37.06 -4.44
CA VAL A 69 -2.71 37.10 -5.06
C VAL A 69 -2.32 38.56 -5.26
N ARG A 70 -1.07 38.91 -4.93
CA ARG A 70 -0.55 40.25 -5.19
C ARG A 70 -0.36 40.46 -6.70
N ALA A 71 -0.78 41.60 -7.22
CA ALA A 71 -0.51 41.94 -8.62
C ALA A 71 1.01 42.11 -8.86
N THR A 72 1.54 41.43 -9.88
CA THR A 72 2.93 41.56 -10.30
C THR A 72 3.13 42.90 -11.03
N VAL A 73 4.12 43.69 -10.64
CA VAL A 73 4.51 44.91 -11.36
C VAL A 73 5.50 44.56 -12.48
N ALA A 74 5.47 45.28 -13.60
CA ALA A 74 6.19 44.94 -14.85
C ALA A 74 7.67 44.47 -14.74
N PRO A 75 8.54 45.01 -13.85
CA PRO A 75 9.91 44.50 -13.70
C PRO A 75 10.04 43.27 -12.80
N GLN A 76 9.03 42.92 -12.00
CA GLN A 76 9.06 41.78 -11.08
C GLN A 76 8.63 40.49 -11.79
N LYS A 77 9.32 39.38 -11.49
CA LYS A 77 9.00 38.04 -12.04
C LYS A 77 8.39 37.09 -11.01
N ALA A 78 8.34 37.50 -9.74
CA ALA A 78 7.76 36.74 -8.65
C ALA A 78 6.56 37.51 -8.06
N THR A 79 5.59 36.77 -7.52
CA THR A 79 4.50 37.32 -6.71
C THR A 79 4.14 36.35 -5.59
N GLY A 80 3.40 36.83 -4.60
CA GLY A 80 2.88 36.03 -3.48
C GLY A 80 1.39 35.75 -3.65
N ALA A 81 1.02 34.50 -3.43
CA ALA A 81 -0.35 34.09 -3.13
C ALA A 81 -0.50 33.94 -1.61
N PHE A 82 -1.61 34.41 -1.07
CA PHE A 82 -1.91 34.46 0.35
C PHE A 82 -3.30 33.89 0.57
N MET A 83 -3.46 33.07 1.60
CA MET A 83 -4.70 32.41 1.99
C MET A 83 -4.54 31.89 3.41
N GLN A 84 -5.63 31.65 4.11
CA GLN A 84 -5.61 30.96 5.40
C GLN A 84 -6.01 29.49 5.21
N LEU A 85 -5.23 28.57 5.78
CA LEU A 85 -5.45 27.12 5.65
C LEU A 85 -5.84 26.51 6.98
N THR A 86 -6.99 25.84 7.04
CA THR A 86 -7.46 25.11 8.24
C THR A 86 -7.74 23.65 7.90
N ALA A 87 -7.00 22.70 8.48
CA ALA A 87 -7.17 21.28 8.22
C ALA A 87 -7.97 20.56 9.32
N SER A 88 -8.87 19.63 8.96
CA SER A 88 -9.65 18.85 9.95
C SER A 88 -8.82 17.79 10.69
N LYS A 89 -7.63 17.46 10.17
CA LYS A 89 -6.62 16.57 10.77
C LYS A 89 -5.25 17.18 10.56
N ALA A 90 -4.27 16.81 11.39
CA ALA A 90 -2.90 17.27 11.23
C ALA A 90 -2.31 16.75 9.90
N VAL A 91 -1.89 17.66 9.03
CA VAL A 91 -1.33 17.35 7.70
C VAL A 91 -0.15 18.28 7.38
N LYS A 92 0.47 18.08 6.22
CA LYS A 92 1.52 18.95 5.70
C LYS A 92 1.22 19.30 4.24
N VAL A 93 1.34 20.58 3.89
CA VAL A 93 1.36 21.05 2.50
C VAL A 93 2.79 20.90 2.01
N VAL A 94 3.03 19.97 1.09
CA VAL A 94 4.37 19.62 0.59
C VAL A 94 4.68 20.16 -0.80
N ALA A 95 3.65 20.67 -1.49
CA ALA A 95 3.77 21.26 -2.82
C ALA A 95 2.56 22.15 -3.10
N ALA A 96 2.75 23.11 -3.98
CA ALA A 96 1.69 23.85 -4.66
C ALA A 96 2.06 23.97 -6.14
N SER A 97 1.08 24.21 -7.01
CA SER A 97 1.30 24.40 -8.43
C SER A 97 0.31 25.43 -8.99
N SER A 98 0.68 26.08 -10.09
CA SER A 98 -0.14 27.12 -10.72
C SER A 98 0.09 27.11 -12.24
N PRO A 99 -0.95 27.19 -13.08
CA PRO A 99 -0.79 27.21 -14.53
C PRO A 99 -0.16 28.52 -15.06
N VAL A 100 -0.08 29.57 -14.23
CA VAL A 100 0.49 30.87 -14.59
C VAL A 100 1.89 31.13 -14.01
N ALA A 101 2.46 30.18 -13.26
CA ALA A 101 3.79 30.28 -12.69
C ALA A 101 4.62 29.02 -13.01
N ALA A 102 5.83 29.19 -13.53
CA ALA A 102 6.73 28.08 -13.86
C ALA A 102 7.25 27.32 -12.61
N MET A 103 7.15 27.94 -11.44
CA MET A 103 7.73 27.53 -10.18
C MET A 103 6.86 28.09 -9.05
N VAL A 104 6.59 27.29 -8.02
CA VAL A 104 5.89 27.71 -6.80
C VAL A 104 6.67 27.17 -5.61
N GLU A 105 6.98 28.05 -4.67
CA GLU A 105 7.63 27.71 -3.40
C GLU A 105 6.69 28.03 -2.24
N ILE A 106 6.79 27.27 -1.17
CA ILE A 106 6.09 27.54 0.09
C ILE A 106 7.07 28.26 1.00
N HIS A 107 6.70 29.44 1.52
CA HIS A 107 7.56 30.25 2.38
C HIS A 107 6.92 30.41 3.76
N GLU A 108 7.69 30.16 4.82
CA GLU A 108 7.27 30.44 6.20
C GLU A 108 7.95 31.71 6.74
N MET A 109 7.26 32.42 7.64
CA MET A 109 7.85 33.52 8.42
C MET A 109 8.16 33.01 9.82
N LYS A 110 9.43 33.05 10.23
CA LYS A 110 9.87 32.58 11.55
C LYS A 110 10.75 33.62 12.24
N MET A 111 10.53 33.79 13.55
CA MET A 111 11.45 34.54 14.40
C MET A 111 12.72 33.73 14.66
N GLU A 112 13.87 34.29 14.29
CA GLU A 112 15.20 33.71 14.52
C GLU A 112 16.12 34.84 14.99
N ASP A 113 16.73 34.67 16.17
CA ASP A 113 17.59 35.68 16.83
C ASP A 113 16.93 37.06 17.00
N GLY A 114 15.62 37.08 17.24
CA GLY A 114 14.84 38.32 17.37
C GLY A 114 14.48 39.01 16.05
N VAL A 115 14.90 38.45 14.91
CA VAL A 115 14.58 38.96 13.57
C VAL A 115 13.52 38.06 12.92
N MET A 116 12.50 38.66 12.31
CA MET A 116 11.53 37.93 11.50
C MET A 116 12.15 37.62 10.13
N LYS A 117 12.38 36.34 9.83
CA LYS A 117 12.95 35.89 8.56
C LYS A 117 11.91 35.12 7.77
N MET A 118 11.83 35.40 6.47
CA MET A 118 11.06 34.62 5.50
C MET A 118 11.99 33.61 4.83
N ARG A 119 11.58 32.34 4.75
CA ARG A 119 12.37 31.27 4.13
C ARG A 119 11.49 30.27 3.40
N ALA A 120 12.00 29.73 2.29
CA ALA A 120 11.38 28.58 1.64
C ALA A 120 11.43 27.35 2.56
N VAL A 121 10.38 26.52 2.49
CA VAL A 121 10.25 25.26 3.23
C VAL A 121 9.72 24.14 2.33
N ASP A 122 10.25 22.93 2.50
CA ASP A 122 9.79 21.74 1.75
C ASP A 122 8.37 21.31 2.16
N ALA A 123 7.94 21.67 3.38
CA ALA A 123 6.63 21.32 3.89
C ALA A 123 6.13 22.29 4.97
N LEU A 124 4.96 22.90 4.76
CA LEU A 124 4.23 23.65 5.79
C LEU A 124 3.36 22.70 6.62
N ALA A 125 3.51 22.69 7.94
CA ALA A 125 2.67 21.88 8.82
C ALA A 125 1.35 22.61 9.13
N LEU A 126 0.22 21.91 8.96
CA LEU A 126 -1.11 22.37 9.35
C LEU A 126 -1.59 21.55 10.55
N PRO A 127 -1.64 22.13 11.78
CA PRO A 127 -2.23 21.48 12.94
C PRO A 127 -3.75 21.29 12.75
N ALA A 128 -4.32 20.26 13.38
CA ALA A 128 -5.76 20.00 13.29
C ALA A 128 -6.56 21.15 13.92
N GLY A 129 -7.49 21.72 13.16
CA GLY A 129 -8.41 22.78 13.61
C GLY A 129 -7.77 24.15 13.85
N GLN A 130 -6.50 24.35 13.50
CA GLN A 130 -5.82 25.65 13.62
C GLN A 130 -5.65 26.28 12.23
N PRO A 131 -6.01 27.57 12.06
CA PRO A 131 -5.65 28.32 10.87
C PRO A 131 -4.15 28.62 10.85
N VAL A 132 -3.54 28.47 9.68
CA VAL A 132 -2.15 28.85 9.36
C VAL A 132 -2.16 29.77 8.14
#